data_AF-A0AAJ4W3N5-F1
#
_entry.id   AF-A0AAJ4W3N5-F1
#
_cell.length_a   1.000
_cell.length_b   1.000
_cell.length_c   1.000
_cell.angle_alpha   90.00
_cell.angle_beta   90.00
_cell.angle_gamma   90.00
#
_symmetry.space_group_name_H-M   'P 1'
#
loop_
_entity.id
_entity.type
_entity.pdbx_description
1 polymer ?
#
loop_
_entity_poly.entity_id
_entity_poly.type
_entity_poly.pdbx_seq_one_letter_code
_entity_poly.pdbx_strand_id
1 'polypeptide(L)'
;MTFSKFTNLSSVVLLVSCVFWSSCGDKQSELDKEINAIPIDMTVTRFDQEFFKSKDADLASIKKQYPYFFNENLSDEFWIKKKQDTIFIELNEEVEKKYQDLGELPKQLEDFFKHVKYYYPHETSKKKVITLISEVDVTAKAIYADSLALIALDTYLGKDHHFYVSFPEYLRPSFEPTQILPDLAESFVLQKIGGNRDRTFLGGMVQYGKVLYAKKLLLPKVNDAYIMGYTLEQMQWCQENEQEMWRYFIENNLLFDTDSKLSSRFLTAAPFSKYYLDIDGDSPGRTGAWLGWQIVNAYMQNNNVTLHDLFNTDAKEIFEKSKYKPKK
;
A
#
# COMPACT_ATOMS: atom_id res chain seq x y z
N MET A 1 -36.42 61.62 -28.63
CA MET A 1 -35.59 61.90 -29.83
C MET A 1 -34.26 62.41 -29.28
N THR A 2 -33.08 61.84 -29.50
CA THR A 2 -32.52 61.15 -30.67
C THR A 2 -31.26 60.39 -30.23
N PHE A 3 -30.91 59.35 -30.99
CA PHE A 3 -29.73 58.47 -30.90
C PHE A 3 -28.36 59.18 -31.03
N SER A 4 -27.29 58.62 -30.42
CA SER A 4 -26.19 57.92 -31.13
C SER A 4 -24.78 58.00 -30.48
N LYS A 5 -24.26 56.81 -30.13
CA LYS A 5 -22.90 56.25 -30.31
C LYS A 5 -21.65 57.05 -29.91
N PHE A 6 -20.89 56.48 -28.97
CA PHE A 6 -19.44 56.25 -29.16
C PHE A 6 -19.06 54.84 -28.69
N THR A 7 -18.13 54.25 -29.44
CA THR A 7 -17.85 52.83 -29.63
C THR A 7 -16.66 52.32 -28.83
N ASN A 8 -16.80 51.08 -28.35
CA ASN A 8 -15.81 50.03 -28.09
C ASN A 8 -14.31 50.36 -28.22
N LEU A 9 -13.57 50.31 -27.10
CA LEU A 9 -12.23 49.71 -27.04
C LEU A 9 -11.78 49.53 -25.57
N SER A 10 -12.06 48.38 -24.95
CA SER A 10 -11.32 47.83 -23.78
C SER A 10 -12.03 46.59 -23.21
N SER A 11 -11.95 45.43 -23.87
CA SER A 11 -12.47 44.17 -23.29
C SER A 11 -11.75 42.89 -23.76
N VAL A 12 -10.46 42.95 -24.12
CA VAL A 12 -9.75 41.78 -24.72
C VAL A 12 -8.62 41.20 -23.83
N VAL A 13 -8.52 41.55 -22.54
CA VAL A 13 -7.38 41.06 -21.71
C VAL A 13 -7.74 40.00 -20.66
N LEU A 14 -8.98 39.47 -20.61
CA LEU A 14 -9.34 38.50 -19.57
C LEU A 14 -9.98 37.20 -20.09
N LEU A 15 -9.34 36.57 -21.09
CA LEU A 15 -9.81 35.27 -21.62
C LEU A 15 -8.66 34.34 -22.04
N VAL A 16 -7.56 34.34 -21.27
CA VAL A 16 -6.43 33.40 -21.46
C VAL A 16 -6.16 32.56 -20.19
N SER A 17 -6.86 32.76 -19.07
CA SER A 17 -6.58 32.05 -17.81
C SER A 17 -7.38 30.77 -17.55
N CYS A 18 -8.12 30.22 -18.53
CA CYS A 18 -8.96 29.04 -18.33
C CYS A 18 -8.60 27.79 -19.15
N VAL A 19 -7.49 27.78 -19.90
CA VAL A 19 -7.15 26.63 -20.78
C VAL A 19 -6.16 25.64 -20.13
N PHE A 20 -5.60 25.94 -18.95
CA PHE A 20 -4.59 25.08 -18.32
C PHE A 20 -5.14 24.00 -17.36
N TRP A 21 -6.45 23.90 -17.15
CA TRP A 21 -7.03 22.92 -16.21
C TRP A 21 -7.52 21.63 -16.88
N SER A 22 -7.67 21.59 -18.20
CA SER A 22 -8.25 20.42 -18.89
C SER A 22 -7.21 19.36 -19.32
N SER A 23 -5.92 19.71 -19.41
CA SER A 23 -4.92 18.79 -20.00
C SER A 23 -4.50 17.63 -19.08
N CYS A 24 -4.74 17.71 -17.77
CA CYS A 24 -4.36 16.63 -16.84
C CYS A 24 -5.40 15.49 -16.80
N GLY A 25 -6.69 15.83 -16.95
CA GLY A 25 -7.78 14.84 -16.96
C GLY A 25 -7.74 13.93 -18.19
N ASP A 26 -7.42 14.49 -19.36
CA ASP A 26 -7.33 13.72 -20.60
C ASP A 26 -6.18 12.71 -20.56
N LYS A 27 -5.01 13.08 -20.01
CA LYS A 27 -3.85 12.18 -19.88
C LYS A 27 -4.10 11.03 -18.91
N GLN A 28 -4.75 11.30 -17.78
CA GLN A 28 -5.10 10.23 -16.83
C GLN A 28 -6.11 9.26 -17.44
N SER A 29 -7.11 9.78 -18.16
CA SER A 29 -8.10 8.96 -18.86
C SER A 29 -7.48 8.05 -19.93
N GLU A 30 -6.51 8.55 -20.70
CA GLU A 30 -5.79 7.72 -21.68
C GLU A 30 -4.90 6.67 -21.01
N LEU A 31 -4.16 7.03 -19.96
CA LEU A 31 -3.36 6.08 -19.17
C LEU A 31 -4.25 4.96 -18.59
N ASP A 32 -5.39 5.31 -18.02
CA ASP A 32 -6.34 4.35 -17.48
C ASP A 32 -6.84 3.40 -18.58
N LYS A 33 -7.11 3.90 -19.80
CA LYS A 33 -7.50 3.05 -20.94
C LYS A 33 -6.40 2.09 -21.35
N GLU A 34 -5.16 2.57 -21.46
CA GLU A 34 -3.99 1.74 -21.79
C GLU A 34 -3.80 0.60 -20.79
N ILE A 35 -3.85 0.92 -19.49
CA ILE A 35 -3.69 -0.07 -18.42
C ILE A 35 -4.86 -1.06 -18.42
N ASN A 36 -6.10 -0.58 -18.54
CA ASN A 36 -7.28 -1.45 -18.53
C ASN A 36 -7.31 -2.46 -19.69
N ALA A 37 -6.68 -2.11 -20.82
CA ALA A 37 -6.56 -2.97 -22.01
C ALA A 37 -5.51 -4.09 -21.88
N ILE A 38 -4.66 -4.05 -20.85
CA ILE A 38 -3.63 -5.08 -20.63
C ILE A 38 -4.31 -6.42 -20.28
N PRO A 39 -4.06 -7.50 -21.03
CA PRO A 39 -4.60 -8.81 -20.70
C PRO A 39 -3.84 -9.43 -19.52
N ILE A 40 -4.61 -9.90 -18.53
CA ILE A 40 -4.12 -10.67 -17.39
C ILE A 40 -4.86 -12.02 -17.38
N ASP A 41 -4.10 -13.11 -17.39
CA ASP A 41 -4.62 -14.47 -17.18
C ASP A 41 -4.49 -14.79 -15.70
N MET A 42 -5.55 -14.53 -14.93
CA MET A 42 -5.55 -14.71 -13.48
C MET A 42 -6.49 -15.82 -13.05
N THR A 43 -5.99 -16.72 -12.22
CA THR A 43 -6.81 -17.67 -11.47
C THR A 43 -6.74 -17.38 -9.97
N VAL A 44 -7.87 -17.38 -9.29
CA VAL A 44 -7.94 -17.25 -7.83
C VAL A 44 -8.43 -18.57 -7.23
N THR A 45 -7.74 -19.09 -6.24
CA THR A 45 -8.05 -20.39 -5.63
C THR A 45 -8.08 -20.29 -4.10
N ARG A 46 -9.07 -20.93 -3.48
CA ARG A 46 -9.24 -21.02 -2.03
C ARG A 46 -8.59 -22.28 -1.50
N PHE A 47 -7.28 -22.24 -1.22
CA PHE A 47 -6.60 -23.42 -0.66
C PHE A 47 -7.13 -23.76 0.73
N ASP A 48 -7.48 -22.75 1.53
CA ASP A 48 -8.20 -22.92 2.81
C ASP A 48 -9.43 -23.83 2.65
N GLN A 49 -10.30 -23.54 1.70
CA GLN A 49 -11.48 -24.37 1.42
C GLN A 49 -11.13 -25.76 0.89
N GLU A 50 -10.24 -25.87 -0.08
CA GLU A 50 -9.87 -27.16 -0.68
C GLU A 50 -9.22 -28.09 0.35
N PHE A 51 -8.33 -27.55 1.18
CA PHE A 51 -7.68 -28.31 2.24
C PHE A 51 -8.69 -28.76 3.30
N PHE A 52 -9.56 -27.88 3.80
CA PHE A 52 -10.54 -28.25 4.82
C PHE A 52 -11.62 -29.22 4.32
N LYS A 53 -12.11 -29.05 3.09
CA LYS A 53 -13.18 -29.89 2.50
C LYS A 53 -12.67 -31.24 1.98
N SER A 54 -11.36 -31.39 1.76
CA SER A 54 -10.76 -32.65 1.31
C SER A 54 -10.97 -33.81 2.31
N LYS A 55 -11.05 -35.05 1.85
CA LYS A 55 -10.98 -36.21 2.74
C LYS A 55 -9.52 -36.60 2.97
N ASP A 56 -9.24 -37.39 4.00
CA ASP A 56 -7.89 -37.89 4.27
C ASP A 56 -7.29 -38.63 3.06
N ALA A 57 -8.13 -39.35 2.30
CA ALA A 57 -7.74 -40.03 1.07
C ALA A 57 -7.32 -39.09 -0.07
N ASP A 58 -7.77 -37.84 -0.06
CA ASP A 58 -7.47 -36.83 -1.09
C ASP A 58 -6.16 -36.07 -0.80
N LEU A 59 -5.59 -36.23 0.40
CA LEU A 59 -4.42 -35.48 0.87
C LEU A 59 -3.24 -35.56 -0.10
N ALA A 60 -2.96 -36.73 -0.68
CA ALA A 60 -1.90 -36.91 -1.66
C ALA A 60 -2.11 -36.06 -2.93
N SER A 61 -3.36 -35.91 -3.38
CA SER A 61 -3.71 -35.06 -4.52
C SER A 61 -3.55 -33.57 -4.17
N ILE A 62 -4.03 -33.17 -2.99
CA ILE A 62 -3.89 -31.79 -2.50
C ILE A 62 -2.41 -31.41 -2.37
N LYS A 63 -1.59 -32.29 -1.80
CA LYS A 63 -0.12 -32.12 -1.70
C LYS A 63 0.52 -31.91 -3.07
N LYS A 64 0.10 -32.66 -4.08
CA LYS A 64 0.61 -32.51 -5.45
C LYS A 64 0.17 -31.19 -6.10
N GLN A 65 -1.03 -30.70 -5.79
CA GLN A 65 -1.55 -29.44 -6.31
C GLN A 65 -0.94 -28.21 -5.64
N TYR A 66 -0.56 -28.32 -4.36
CA TYR A 66 -0.02 -27.23 -3.53
C TYR A 66 1.26 -27.61 -2.79
N PRO A 67 2.32 -28.08 -3.47
CA PRO A 67 3.51 -28.64 -2.81
C PRO A 67 4.19 -27.64 -1.85
N TYR A 68 4.11 -26.34 -2.15
CA TYR A 68 4.69 -25.26 -1.35
C TYR A 68 4.05 -25.06 0.03
N PHE A 69 2.88 -25.64 0.32
CA PHE A 69 2.24 -25.55 1.65
C PHE A 69 2.49 -26.76 2.55
N PHE A 70 3.12 -27.81 2.03
CA PHE A 70 3.36 -29.03 2.77
C PHE A 70 4.85 -29.23 3.00
N ASN A 71 5.27 -29.08 4.26
CA ASN A 71 6.64 -29.42 4.66
C ASN A 71 6.88 -30.92 4.49
N GLU A 72 7.87 -31.29 3.67
CA GLU A 72 8.23 -32.68 3.36
C GLU A 72 8.66 -33.49 4.60
N ASN A 73 9.07 -32.81 5.67
CA ASN A 73 9.45 -33.45 6.94
C ASN A 73 8.24 -33.82 7.83
N LEU A 74 7.02 -33.40 7.46
CA LEU A 74 5.81 -33.66 8.22
C LEU A 74 5.00 -34.81 7.60
N SER A 75 4.60 -35.76 8.44
CA SER A 75 3.80 -36.93 8.02
C SER A 75 2.40 -36.55 7.57
N ASP A 76 1.74 -37.42 6.82
CA ASP A 76 0.31 -37.27 6.48
C ASP A 76 -0.56 -37.19 7.74
N GLU A 77 -0.22 -37.96 8.77
CA GLU A 77 -0.91 -37.94 10.07
C GLU A 77 -0.88 -36.54 10.73
N PHE A 78 0.21 -35.79 10.59
CA PHE A 78 0.28 -34.41 11.09
C PHE A 78 -0.78 -33.53 10.43
N TRP A 79 -0.91 -33.59 9.10
CA TRP A 79 -1.87 -32.77 8.35
C TRP A 79 -3.31 -33.18 8.60
N ILE A 80 -3.58 -34.48 8.76
CA ILE A 80 -4.89 -35.00 9.15
C ILE A 80 -5.26 -34.50 10.56
N LYS A 81 -4.33 -34.57 11.52
CA LYS A 81 -4.54 -34.01 12.86
C LYS A 81 -4.72 -32.50 12.86
N LYS A 82 -4.00 -31.77 11.99
CA LYS A 82 -4.17 -30.32 11.86
C LYS A 82 -5.60 -29.93 11.49
N LYS A 83 -6.28 -30.70 10.63
CA LYS A 83 -7.69 -30.46 10.30
C LYS A 83 -8.66 -30.71 11.45
N GLN A 84 -8.21 -31.40 12.50
CA GLN A 84 -8.98 -31.69 13.70
C GLN A 84 -8.64 -30.71 14.84
N ASP A 85 -7.64 -29.84 14.65
CA ASP A 85 -7.27 -28.83 15.63
C ASP A 85 -8.39 -27.81 15.81
N THR A 86 -8.79 -27.57 17.05
CA THR A 86 -9.96 -26.73 17.36
C THR A 86 -9.76 -25.28 16.95
N ILE A 87 -8.53 -24.75 17.08
CA ILE A 87 -8.22 -23.36 16.71
C ILE A 87 -8.20 -23.26 15.19
N PHE A 88 -7.60 -24.23 14.50
CA PHE A 88 -7.56 -24.24 13.04
C PHE A 88 -8.98 -24.35 12.45
N ILE A 89 -9.85 -25.18 13.03
CA ILE A 89 -11.27 -25.26 12.67
C ILE A 89 -11.97 -23.91 12.86
N GLU A 90 -11.82 -23.28 14.02
CA GLU A 90 -12.45 -21.98 14.31
C GLU A 90 -11.98 -20.88 13.35
N LEU A 91 -10.68 -20.83 13.03
CA LEU A 91 -10.11 -19.93 12.02
C LEU A 91 -10.77 -20.13 10.66
N ASN A 92 -10.95 -21.38 10.24
CA ASN A 92 -11.61 -21.68 8.98
C ASN A 92 -13.08 -21.30 8.98
N GLU A 93 -13.80 -21.53 10.08
CA GLU A 93 -15.20 -21.13 10.20
C GLU A 93 -15.36 -19.60 10.11
N GLU A 94 -14.53 -18.82 10.80
CA GLU A 94 -14.59 -17.36 10.73
C GLU A 94 -14.14 -16.81 9.36
N VAL A 95 -13.15 -17.44 8.72
CA VAL A 95 -12.77 -17.11 7.32
C VAL A 95 -13.89 -17.43 6.35
N GLU A 96 -14.53 -18.60 6.42
CA GLU A 96 -15.68 -18.95 5.57
C GLU A 96 -16.87 -18.01 5.80
N LYS A 97 -17.10 -17.58 7.05
CA LYS A 97 -18.16 -16.65 7.40
C LYS A 97 -17.92 -15.24 6.86
N LYS A 98 -16.68 -14.73 6.95
CA LYS A 98 -16.30 -13.41 6.43
C LYS A 98 -16.18 -13.40 4.91
N TYR A 99 -15.62 -14.46 4.34
CA TYR A 99 -15.30 -14.61 2.93
C TYR A 99 -16.05 -15.80 2.33
N GLN A 100 -17.38 -15.78 2.39
CA GLN A 100 -18.21 -16.80 1.71
C GLN A 100 -17.91 -16.83 0.21
N ASP A 101 -17.75 -15.64 -0.37
CA ASP A 101 -17.10 -15.38 -1.64
C ASP A 101 -16.06 -14.25 -1.46
N LEU A 102 -15.25 -14.00 -2.49
CA LEU A 102 -14.19 -13.00 -2.43
C LEU A 102 -14.66 -11.58 -2.84
N GLY A 103 -15.95 -11.41 -3.15
CA GLY A 103 -16.54 -10.14 -3.56
C GLY A 103 -15.79 -9.49 -4.73
N GLU A 104 -15.46 -8.21 -4.57
CA GLU A 104 -14.70 -7.44 -5.57
C GLU A 104 -13.19 -7.74 -5.58
N LEU A 105 -12.67 -8.53 -4.62
CA LEU A 105 -11.23 -8.76 -4.48
C LEU A 105 -10.59 -9.32 -5.76
N PRO A 106 -11.16 -10.33 -6.47
CA PRO A 106 -10.58 -10.80 -7.73
C PRO A 106 -10.45 -9.70 -8.78
N LYS A 107 -11.45 -8.84 -8.93
CA LYS A 107 -11.41 -7.73 -9.88
C LYS A 107 -10.38 -6.67 -9.48
N GLN A 108 -10.26 -6.39 -8.19
CA GLN A 108 -9.24 -5.46 -7.68
C GLN A 108 -7.83 -6.03 -7.84
N LEU A 109 -7.63 -7.33 -7.66
CA LEU A 109 -6.37 -8.03 -7.93
C LEU A 109 -6.02 -7.98 -9.42
N GLU A 110 -6.99 -8.19 -10.31
CA GLU A 110 -6.79 -8.04 -11.75
C GLU A 110 -6.32 -6.62 -12.11
N ASP A 111 -6.99 -5.60 -11.56
CA ASP A 111 -6.60 -4.19 -11.72
C ASP A 111 -5.17 -3.94 -11.22
N PHE A 112 -4.83 -4.42 -10.02
CA PHE A 112 -3.47 -4.37 -9.48
C PHE A 112 -2.45 -5.02 -10.42
N PHE A 113 -2.71 -6.23 -10.93
CA PHE A 113 -1.78 -6.92 -11.83
C PHE A 113 -1.64 -6.23 -13.19
N LYS A 114 -2.68 -5.56 -13.70
CA LYS A 114 -2.56 -4.70 -14.89
C LYS A 114 -1.59 -3.55 -14.66
N HIS A 115 -1.69 -2.87 -13.52
CA HIS A 115 -0.75 -1.81 -13.15
C HIS A 115 0.67 -2.35 -12.97
N VAL A 116 0.83 -3.50 -12.31
CA VAL A 116 2.13 -4.17 -12.19
C VAL A 116 2.71 -4.44 -13.58
N LYS A 117 1.94 -5.01 -14.49
CA LYS A 117 2.38 -5.32 -15.86
C LYS A 117 2.74 -4.06 -16.66
N TYR A 118 2.00 -2.97 -16.47
CA TYR A 118 2.27 -1.70 -17.13
C TYR A 118 3.61 -1.09 -16.67
N TYR A 119 3.80 -0.92 -15.36
CA TYR A 119 5.01 -0.31 -14.81
C TYR A 119 6.23 -1.25 -14.83
N TYR A 120 5.99 -2.56 -14.89
CA TYR A 120 7.03 -3.60 -14.96
C TYR A 120 6.72 -4.59 -16.10
N PRO A 121 6.99 -4.23 -17.37
CA PRO A 121 6.60 -5.05 -18.54
C PRO A 121 7.19 -6.46 -18.58
N HIS A 122 8.26 -6.73 -17.83
CA HIS A 122 8.87 -8.05 -17.72
C HIS A 122 8.08 -9.02 -16.82
N GLU A 123 7.18 -8.51 -15.97
CA GLU A 123 6.33 -9.35 -15.12
C GLU A 123 5.41 -10.22 -15.97
N THR A 124 5.22 -11.47 -15.58
CA THR A 124 4.30 -12.37 -16.30
C THR A 124 2.84 -11.89 -16.19
N SER A 125 2.08 -11.99 -17.29
CA SER A 125 0.63 -11.75 -17.28
C SER A 125 -0.16 -12.93 -16.71
N LYS A 126 0.47 -14.10 -16.55
CA LYS A 126 -0.15 -15.28 -15.97
C LYS A 126 0.03 -15.25 -14.45
N LYS A 127 -1.06 -15.07 -13.72
CA LYS A 127 -1.07 -14.92 -12.26
C LYS A 127 -1.93 -15.98 -11.59
N LYS A 128 -1.39 -16.60 -10.55
CA LYS A 128 -2.12 -17.49 -9.65
C LYS A 128 -2.22 -16.82 -8.30
N VAL A 129 -3.43 -16.56 -7.84
CA VAL A 129 -3.70 -16.07 -6.48
C VAL A 129 -4.21 -17.24 -5.66
N ILE A 130 -3.64 -17.46 -4.49
CA ILE A 130 -4.06 -18.51 -3.58
C ILE A 130 -4.33 -17.88 -2.23
N THR A 131 -5.55 -18.04 -1.74
CA THR A 131 -5.87 -17.68 -0.36
C THR A 131 -5.66 -18.87 0.55
N LEU A 132 -5.31 -18.60 1.80
CA LEU A 132 -5.00 -19.61 2.79
C LEU A 132 -5.34 -19.13 4.21
N ILE A 133 -5.21 -20.05 5.16
CA ILE A 133 -5.19 -19.76 6.60
C ILE A 133 -3.75 -20.00 7.07
N SER A 134 -3.21 -19.03 7.80
CA SER A 134 -1.82 -18.99 8.25
C SER A 134 -1.66 -19.08 9.78
N GLU A 135 -2.76 -19.32 10.50
CA GLU A 135 -2.80 -19.27 11.97
C GLU A 135 -2.43 -17.87 12.50
N VAL A 136 -2.93 -16.86 11.80
CA VAL A 136 -2.73 -15.43 12.10
C VAL A 136 -1.26 -15.04 12.08
N ASP A 137 -0.49 -15.55 11.10
CA ASP A 137 0.89 -15.09 10.87
C ASP A 137 0.89 -13.69 10.24
N VAL A 138 0.90 -12.68 11.11
CA VAL A 138 0.91 -11.27 10.71
C VAL A 138 2.19 -10.82 10.02
N THR A 139 3.23 -11.66 10.00
CA THR A 139 4.48 -11.37 9.28
C THR A 139 4.40 -11.72 7.80
N ALA A 140 3.44 -12.60 7.42
CA ALA A 140 3.29 -13.18 6.09
C ALA A 140 1.85 -13.02 5.54
N LYS A 141 1.18 -11.91 5.85
CA LYS A 141 -0.24 -11.68 5.50
C LYS A 141 -0.53 -11.77 4.00
N ALA A 142 0.31 -11.13 3.18
CA ALA A 142 0.23 -11.16 1.73
C ALA A 142 1.62 -11.23 1.11
N ILE A 143 1.84 -12.20 0.22
CA ILE A 143 3.14 -12.44 -0.42
C ILE A 143 2.97 -12.42 -1.93
N TYR A 144 3.79 -11.62 -2.60
CA TYR A 144 3.97 -11.66 -4.05
C TYR A 144 5.23 -12.48 -4.38
N ALA A 145 5.15 -13.43 -5.31
CA ALA A 145 6.28 -14.24 -5.74
C ALA A 145 6.16 -14.53 -7.25
N ASP A 146 6.66 -13.62 -8.09
CA ASP A 146 6.62 -13.71 -9.56
C ASP A 146 5.20 -13.97 -10.10
N SER A 147 4.88 -15.21 -10.47
CA SER A 147 3.57 -15.61 -10.98
C SER A 147 2.53 -15.87 -9.88
N LEU A 148 2.95 -16.00 -8.62
CA LEU A 148 2.13 -16.41 -7.48
C LEU A 148 1.85 -15.23 -6.53
N ALA A 149 0.62 -15.12 -6.05
CA ALA A 149 0.26 -14.28 -4.91
C ALA A 149 -0.41 -15.15 -3.83
N LEU A 150 0.04 -15.02 -2.58
CA LEU A 150 -0.51 -15.71 -1.42
C LEU A 150 -1.19 -14.70 -0.50
N ILE A 151 -2.41 -14.99 -0.04
CA ILE A 151 -3.19 -14.09 0.82
C ILE A 151 -3.76 -14.88 2.00
N ALA A 152 -3.27 -14.61 3.21
CA ALA A 152 -3.73 -15.22 4.44
C ALA A 152 -5.00 -14.54 4.96
N LEU A 153 -6.18 -15.04 4.59
CA LEU A 153 -7.46 -14.38 4.88
C LEU A 153 -7.78 -14.29 6.37
N ASP A 154 -7.24 -15.20 7.17
CA ASP A 154 -7.36 -15.21 8.63
C ASP A 154 -6.64 -14.04 9.32
N THR A 155 -5.81 -13.30 8.58
CA THR A 155 -5.18 -12.05 9.04
C THR A 155 -5.97 -10.78 8.70
N TYR A 156 -7.13 -10.92 8.03
CA TYR A 156 -7.95 -9.82 7.53
C TYR A 156 -9.43 -9.86 7.97
N LEU A 157 -9.73 -10.47 9.13
CA LEU A 157 -11.11 -10.64 9.62
C LEU A 157 -11.76 -9.34 10.12
N GLY A 158 -10.98 -8.26 10.26
CA GLY A 158 -11.41 -6.97 10.80
C GLY A 158 -10.77 -6.70 12.16
N LYS A 159 -10.41 -5.44 12.42
CA LYS A 159 -9.54 -5.05 13.55
C LYS A 159 -10.07 -5.43 14.94
N ASP A 160 -11.39 -5.63 15.07
CA ASP A 160 -12.06 -5.93 16.34
C ASP A 160 -12.29 -7.45 16.55
N HIS A 161 -11.81 -8.31 15.64
CA HIS A 161 -11.96 -9.76 15.76
C HIS A 161 -11.23 -10.32 16.99
N HIS A 162 -11.79 -11.33 17.67
CA HIS A 162 -11.26 -11.82 18.95
C HIS A 162 -9.87 -12.45 18.83
N PHE A 163 -9.54 -13.05 17.68
CA PHE A 163 -8.18 -13.51 17.38
C PHE A 163 -7.11 -12.41 17.47
N TYR A 164 -7.50 -11.13 17.38
CA TYR A 164 -6.56 -10.01 17.36
C TYR A 164 -6.39 -9.30 18.72
N VAL A 165 -7.10 -9.76 19.76
CA VAL A 165 -7.10 -9.10 21.08
C VAL A 165 -5.72 -9.10 21.75
N SER A 166 -4.88 -10.10 21.48
CA SER A 166 -3.51 -10.15 22.01
C SER A 166 -2.54 -9.21 21.29
N PHE A 167 -2.90 -8.69 20.11
CA PHE A 167 -2.05 -7.76 19.38
C PHE A 167 -2.22 -6.33 19.92
N PRO A 168 -1.14 -5.53 19.91
CA PRO A 168 -1.20 -4.11 20.22
C PRO A 168 -2.27 -3.38 19.40
N GLU A 169 -3.06 -2.52 20.05
CA GLU A 169 -4.22 -1.86 19.42
C GLU A 169 -3.87 -1.10 18.15
N TYR A 170 -2.71 -0.42 18.13
CA TYR A 170 -2.25 0.35 16.98
C TYR A 170 -1.92 -0.49 15.74
N LEU A 171 -1.74 -1.81 15.89
CA LEU A 171 -1.52 -2.73 14.76
C LEU A 171 -2.82 -3.31 14.21
N ARG A 172 -3.90 -3.34 15.00
CA ARG A 172 -5.16 -3.97 14.61
C ARG A 172 -5.82 -3.38 13.35
N PRO A 173 -5.72 -2.06 13.06
CA PRO A 173 -6.19 -1.52 11.78
C PRO A 173 -5.54 -2.17 10.56
N SER A 174 -4.34 -2.78 10.71
CA SER A 174 -3.68 -3.53 9.62
C SER A 174 -4.32 -4.89 9.31
N PHE A 175 -5.31 -5.32 10.12
CA PHE A 175 -6.04 -6.59 9.96
C PHE A 175 -7.44 -6.40 9.35
N GLU A 176 -7.68 -5.25 8.73
CA GLU A 176 -8.89 -4.99 7.95
C GLU A 176 -8.76 -5.53 6.51
N PRO A 177 -9.84 -5.99 5.87
CA PRO A 177 -9.83 -6.39 4.47
C PRO A 177 -9.28 -5.32 3.50
N THR A 178 -9.38 -4.04 3.87
CA THR A 178 -8.85 -2.91 3.08
C THR A 178 -7.32 -2.93 2.96
N GLN A 179 -6.62 -3.74 3.76
CA GLN A 179 -5.17 -3.85 3.77
C GLN A 179 -4.62 -4.99 2.91
N ILE A 180 -5.47 -5.88 2.37
CA ILE A 180 -5.05 -6.99 1.49
C ILE A 180 -4.22 -6.47 0.30
N LEU A 181 -4.74 -5.48 -0.44
CA LEU A 181 -4.04 -4.94 -1.61
C LEU A 181 -2.81 -4.11 -1.23
N PRO A 182 -2.87 -3.17 -0.25
CA PRO A 182 -1.69 -2.48 0.24
C PRO A 182 -0.55 -3.41 0.64
N ASP A 183 -0.83 -4.49 1.39
CA ASP A 183 0.19 -5.45 1.82
C ASP A 183 0.77 -6.22 0.62
N LEU A 184 -0.07 -6.66 -0.31
CA LEU A 184 0.40 -7.36 -1.51
C LEU A 184 1.26 -6.45 -2.41
N ALA A 185 0.85 -5.19 -2.59
CA ALA A 185 1.61 -4.20 -3.33
C ALA A 185 2.95 -3.89 -2.65
N GLU A 186 2.97 -3.80 -1.31
CA GLU A 186 4.21 -3.63 -0.55
C GLU A 186 5.14 -4.82 -0.71
N SER A 187 4.62 -6.05 -0.61
CA SER A 187 5.38 -7.28 -0.87
C SER A 187 6.04 -7.28 -2.25
N PHE A 188 5.32 -6.83 -3.28
CA PHE A 188 5.87 -6.68 -4.63
C PHE A 188 6.95 -5.58 -4.70
N VAL A 189 6.65 -4.36 -4.22
CA VAL A 189 7.54 -3.20 -4.33
C VAL A 189 8.85 -3.42 -3.58
N LEU A 190 8.81 -4.07 -2.41
CA LEU A 190 10.01 -4.36 -1.61
C LEU A 190 11.00 -5.29 -2.33
N GLN A 191 10.55 -6.08 -3.31
CA GLN A 191 11.43 -6.88 -4.17
C GLN A 191 12.07 -6.08 -5.31
N LYS A 192 11.50 -4.91 -5.64
CA LYS A 192 11.96 -4.06 -6.74
C LYS A 192 12.86 -2.92 -6.26
N ILE A 193 12.61 -2.41 -5.06
CA ILE A 193 13.38 -1.31 -4.50
C ILE A 193 14.70 -1.84 -3.89
N GLY A 194 15.79 -1.13 -4.15
CA GLY A 194 17.06 -1.41 -3.49
C GLY A 194 17.01 -1.07 -2.00
N GLY A 195 17.89 -1.71 -1.21
CA GLY A 195 18.05 -1.36 0.20
C GLY A 195 18.52 0.09 0.39
N ASN A 196 18.07 0.73 1.46
CA ASN A 196 18.50 2.08 1.80
C ASN A 196 19.94 2.07 2.35
N ARG A 197 20.87 2.75 1.67
CA ARG A 197 22.26 2.93 2.13
C ARG A 197 22.48 4.24 2.89
N ASP A 198 21.51 5.15 2.82
CA ASP A 198 21.54 6.44 3.49
C ASP A 198 21.05 6.28 4.94
N ARG A 199 21.93 6.58 5.89
CA ARG A 199 21.67 6.45 7.32
C ARG A 199 20.97 7.68 7.93
N THR A 200 20.77 8.73 7.14
CA THR A 200 20.07 9.93 7.61
C THR A 200 18.58 9.67 7.78
N PHE A 201 17.92 10.46 8.63
CA PHE A 201 16.48 10.44 8.79
C PHE A 201 15.77 10.72 7.46
N LEU A 202 16.25 11.69 6.68
CA LEU A 202 15.78 11.98 5.32
C LEU A 202 15.87 10.76 4.41
N GLY A 203 17.00 10.04 4.45
CA GLY A 203 17.17 8.77 3.74
C GLY A 203 16.05 7.78 4.05
N GLY A 204 15.76 7.60 5.34
CA GLY A 204 14.64 6.76 5.79
C GLY A 204 13.27 7.28 5.34
N MET A 205 12.99 8.57 5.50
CA MET A 205 11.75 9.21 5.04
C MET A 205 11.52 8.96 3.55
N VAL A 206 12.53 9.25 2.72
CA VAL A 206 12.46 9.09 1.27
C VAL A 206 12.32 7.62 0.89
N GLN A 207 13.00 6.69 1.58
CA GLN A 207 12.84 5.26 1.31
C GLN A 207 11.39 4.80 1.51
N TYR A 208 10.75 5.17 2.62
CA TYR A 208 9.33 4.89 2.83
C TYR A 208 8.45 5.62 1.81
N GLY A 209 8.79 6.86 1.47
CA GLY A 209 8.08 7.64 0.45
C GLY A 209 8.10 6.99 -0.93
N LYS A 210 9.22 6.38 -1.34
CA LYS A 210 9.35 5.64 -2.60
C LYS A 210 8.42 4.42 -2.62
N VAL A 211 8.36 3.67 -1.51
CA VAL A 211 7.47 2.51 -1.38
C VAL A 211 6.01 2.95 -1.48
N LEU A 212 5.61 3.98 -0.73
CA LEU A 212 4.24 4.50 -0.72
C LEU A 212 3.82 5.07 -2.09
N TYR A 213 4.72 5.78 -2.76
CA TYR A 213 4.49 6.28 -4.12
C TYR A 213 4.24 5.13 -5.09
N ALA A 214 5.08 4.10 -5.07
CA ALA A 214 4.92 2.93 -5.93
C ALA A 214 3.62 2.18 -5.62
N LYS A 215 3.28 1.97 -4.34
CA LYS A 215 1.99 1.37 -3.93
C LYS A 215 0.82 2.15 -4.52
N LYS A 216 0.85 3.49 -4.47
CA LYS A 216 -0.21 4.33 -5.03
C LYS A 216 -0.34 4.21 -6.55
N LEU A 217 0.78 4.12 -7.28
CA LEU A 217 0.75 3.88 -8.73
C LEU A 217 0.15 2.51 -9.09
N LEU A 218 0.40 1.49 -8.26
CA LEU A 218 -0.14 0.14 -8.46
C LEU A 218 -1.60 0.00 -8.03
N LEU A 219 -2.08 0.92 -7.19
CA LEU A 219 -3.41 0.89 -6.58
C LEU A 219 -4.08 2.28 -6.65
N PRO A 220 -4.29 2.85 -7.85
CA PRO A 220 -4.76 4.25 -7.96
C PRO A 220 -6.15 4.47 -7.37
N LYS A 221 -6.99 3.42 -7.36
CA LYS A 221 -8.36 3.42 -6.84
C LYS A 221 -8.43 3.22 -5.31
N VAL A 222 -7.34 2.82 -4.67
CA VAL A 222 -7.29 2.63 -3.22
C VAL A 222 -7.08 3.99 -2.54
N ASN A 223 -7.81 4.23 -1.45
CA ASN A 223 -7.70 5.45 -0.66
C ASN A 223 -6.28 5.61 -0.09
N ASP A 224 -5.76 6.83 -0.12
CA ASP A 224 -4.40 7.14 0.32
C ASP A 224 -4.15 6.79 1.79
N ALA A 225 -5.19 6.87 2.64
CA ALA A 225 -5.12 6.41 4.04
C ALA A 225 -4.75 4.93 4.10
N TYR A 226 -5.38 4.10 3.27
CA TYR A 226 -5.12 2.66 3.26
C TYR A 226 -3.78 2.31 2.61
N ILE A 227 -3.29 3.10 1.65
CA ILE A 227 -1.91 2.98 1.12
C ILE A 227 -0.88 3.19 2.24
N MET A 228 -1.14 4.17 3.12
CA MET A 228 -0.33 4.49 4.30
C MET A 228 -0.47 3.46 5.44
N GLY A 229 -1.57 2.70 5.46
CA GLY A 229 -1.94 1.85 6.60
C GLY A 229 -2.57 2.64 7.76
N TYR A 230 -3.21 3.75 7.43
CA TYR A 230 -3.89 4.65 8.36
C TYR A 230 -5.41 4.47 8.33
N THR A 231 -6.06 4.88 9.42
CA THR A 231 -7.48 5.25 9.39
C THR A 231 -7.67 6.57 8.64
N LEU A 232 -8.92 6.89 8.27
CA LEU A 232 -9.21 8.17 7.60
C LEU A 232 -8.87 9.36 8.50
N GLU A 233 -9.11 9.23 9.81
CA GLU A 233 -8.83 10.26 10.81
C GLU A 233 -7.32 10.49 10.97
N GLN A 234 -6.51 9.42 10.96
CA GLN A 234 -5.05 9.53 11.01
C GLN A 234 -4.48 10.22 9.76
N MET A 235 -5.03 9.91 8.58
CA MET A 235 -4.66 10.60 7.35
C MET A 235 -5.05 12.09 7.40
N GLN A 236 -6.26 12.39 7.86
CA GLN A 236 -6.74 13.77 8.02
C GLN A 236 -5.83 14.55 8.99
N TRP A 237 -5.46 13.95 10.12
CA TRP A 237 -4.57 14.57 11.09
C TRP A 237 -3.21 14.94 10.45
N CYS A 238 -2.61 14.04 9.68
CA CYS A 238 -1.35 14.34 8.99
C CYS A 238 -1.49 15.49 7.99
N GLN A 239 -2.61 15.58 7.28
CA GLN A 239 -2.88 16.67 6.34
C GLN A 239 -3.03 18.00 7.07
N GLU A 240 -3.76 18.04 8.18
CA GLU A 240 -3.99 19.25 8.98
C GLU A 240 -2.72 19.74 9.69
N ASN A 241 -1.82 18.82 10.05
CA ASN A 241 -0.60 19.11 10.80
C ASN A 241 0.67 19.12 9.94
N GLU A 242 0.56 19.04 8.60
CA GLU A 242 1.69 18.94 7.67
C GLU A 242 2.76 20.00 7.94
N GLN A 243 2.33 21.26 8.08
CA GLN A 243 3.22 22.40 8.31
C GLN A 243 3.94 22.31 9.66
N GLU A 244 3.23 21.92 10.72
CA GLU A 244 3.78 21.85 12.08
C GLU A 244 4.79 20.71 12.20
N MET A 245 4.47 19.54 11.63
CA MET A 245 5.39 18.40 11.55
C MET A 245 6.68 18.78 10.80
N TRP A 246 6.53 19.42 9.64
CA TRP A 246 7.66 19.88 8.84
C TRP A 246 8.52 20.90 9.60
N ARG A 247 7.88 21.89 10.22
CA ARG A 247 8.56 22.91 11.02
C ARG A 247 9.37 22.28 12.15
N TYR A 248 8.80 21.33 12.87
CA TYR A 248 9.50 20.60 13.94
C TYR A 248 10.76 19.88 13.41
N PHE A 249 10.69 19.19 12.27
CA PHE A 249 11.86 18.51 11.68
C PHE A 249 12.96 19.47 11.25
N ILE A 250 12.61 20.66 10.75
CA ILE A 250 13.56 21.69 10.35
C ILE A 250 14.19 22.39 11.56
N GLU A 251 13.39 22.86 12.52
CA GLU A 251 13.87 23.60 13.70
C GLU A 251 14.79 22.74 14.57
N ASN A 252 14.53 21.43 14.64
CA ASN A 252 15.36 20.48 15.38
C ASN A 252 16.48 19.86 14.53
N ASN A 253 16.68 20.31 13.28
CA ASN A 253 17.72 19.83 12.36
C ASN A 253 17.71 18.29 12.13
N LEU A 254 16.53 17.67 12.12
CA LEU A 254 16.42 16.20 12.13
C LEU A 254 16.70 15.54 10.79
N LEU A 255 16.48 16.24 9.66
CA LEU A 255 16.54 15.63 8.32
C LEU A 255 17.87 14.92 8.03
N PHE A 256 18.99 15.52 8.41
CA PHE A 256 20.33 14.97 8.17
C PHE A 256 20.91 14.26 9.41
N ASP A 257 20.13 14.14 10.48
CA ASP A 257 20.51 13.40 11.68
C ASP A 257 20.55 11.90 11.38
N THR A 258 21.43 11.17 12.06
CA THR A 258 21.65 9.73 11.95
C THR A 258 21.26 8.96 13.22
N ASP A 259 20.60 9.61 14.19
CA ASP A 259 20.07 8.95 15.38
C ASP A 259 19.04 7.87 14.98
N SER A 260 19.43 6.61 15.23
CA SER A 260 18.62 5.42 15.02
C SER A 260 17.23 5.48 15.67
N LYS A 261 17.05 6.26 16.75
CA LYS A 261 15.74 6.43 17.42
C LYS A 261 14.74 7.18 16.56
N LEU A 262 15.16 8.00 15.60
CA LEU A 262 14.24 8.74 14.72
C LEU A 262 13.37 7.79 13.89
N SER A 263 13.91 6.62 13.53
CA SER A 263 13.14 5.59 12.83
C SER A 263 11.95 5.09 13.65
N SER A 264 12.17 4.72 14.91
CA SER A 264 11.08 4.23 15.78
C SER A 264 10.15 5.33 16.27
N ARG A 265 10.61 6.59 16.25
CA ARG A 265 9.79 7.77 16.59
C ARG A 265 8.86 8.19 15.46
N PHE A 266 9.27 8.07 14.19
CA PHE A 266 8.57 8.73 13.07
C PHE A 266 8.41 7.90 11.79
N LEU A 267 9.09 6.77 11.60
CA LEU A 267 9.07 6.02 10.33
C LEU A 267 8.34 4.67 10.42
N THR A 268 8.53 3.95 11.53
CA THR A 268 7.92 2.63 11.75
C THR A 268 6.57 2.73 12.47
N ALA A 269 5.76 1.67 12.38
CA ALA A 269 4.49 1.60 13.09
C ALA A 269 4.68 1.81 14.60
N ALA A 270 3.81 2.63 15.18
CA ALA A 270 3.78 2.98 16.60
C ALA A 270 2.36 3.49 16.94
N PRO A 271 1.96 3.49 18.22
CA PRO A 271 0.69 4.11 18.64
C PRO A 271 0.58 5.57 18.21
N PHE A 272 1.67 6.31 18.34
CA PHE A 272 1.77 7.72 17.95
C PHE A 272 3.23 8.08 17.63
N SER A 273 3.43 9.22 16.98
CA SER A 273 4.77 9.76 16.70
C SER A 273 5.25 10.64 17.84
N LYS A 274 6.52 10.49 18.25
CA LYS A 274 7.04 11.15 19.46
C LYS A 274 7.73 12.47 19.16
N TYR A 275 7.03 13.59 19.28
CA TYR A 275 7.58 14.95 19.17
C TYR A 275 8.09 15.48 20.52
N TYR A 276 7.84 14.76 21.62
CA TYR A 276 8.09 15.20 23.00
C TYR A 276 7.24 16.42 23.38
N LEU A 277 5.99 16.42 22.92
CA LEU A 277 4.96 17.39 23.27
C LEU A 277 3.83 16.68 24.01
N ASP A 278 3.06 17.44 24.80
CA ASP A 278 1.92 16.89 25.56
C ASP A 278 0.82 16.31 24.66
N ILE A 279 0.76 16.76 23.40
CA ILE A 279 -0.21 16.35 22.38
C ILE A 279 0.27 15.19 21.51
N ASP A 280 1.42 14.57 21.81
CA ASP A 280 1.99 13.47 21.02
C ASP A 280 0.96 12.36 20.79
N GLY A 281 0.13 12.06 21.79
CA GLY A 281 -0.89 11.01 21.75
C GLY A 281 -1.98 11.21 20.69
N ASP A 282 -2.15 12.43 20.18
CA ASP A 282 -3.11 12.73 19.11
C ASP A 282 -2.54 12.44 17.71
N SER A 283 -1.21 12.32 17.61
CA SER A 283 -0.55 12.04 16.33
C SER A 283 -0.64 10.56 15.96
N PRO A 284 -0.77 10.21 14.67
CA PRO A 284 -0.54 8.83 14.24
C PRO A 284 0.94 8.46 14.35
N GLY A 285 1.25 7.17 14.45
CA GLY A 285 2.60 6.68 14.17
C GLY A 285 2.98 6.95 12.70
N ARG A 286 4.27 6.88 12.35
CA ARG A 286 4.76 7.00 10.95
C ARG A 286 4.63 8.37 10.28
N THR A 287 4.49 9.47 11.02
CA THR A 287 4.34 10.82 10.42
C THR A 287 5.52 11.23 9.53
N GLY A 288 6.74 10.80 9.87
CA GLY A 288 7.93 11.01 9.04
C GLY A 288 7.89 10.25 7.72
N ALA A 289 7.34 9.03 7.72
CA ALA A 289 7.12 8.28 6.48
C ALA A 289 6.05 8.95 5.60
N TRP A 290 4.99 9.50 6.21
CA TRP A 290 3.98 10.28 5.49
C TRP A 290 4.58 11.55 4.84
N LEU A 291 5.40 12.32 5.59
CA LEU A 291 6.11 13.47 5.02
C LEU A 291 7.11 13.04 3.92
N GLY A 292 7.78 11.90 4.10
CA GLY A 292 8.63 11.29 3.08
C GLY A 292 7.87 11.00 1.79
N TRP A 293 6.63 10.51 1.89
CA TRP A 293 5.74 10.32 0.74
C TRP A 293 5.39 11.64 0.06
N GLN A 294 5.13 12.72 0.81
CA GLN A 294 4.88 14.04 0.22
C GLN A 294 6.11 14.61 -0.52
N ILE A 295 7.31 14.42 0.03
CA ILE A 295 8.57 14.80 -0.63
C ILE A 295 8.72 14.06 -1.96
N VAL A 296 8.50 12.75 -1.97
CA VAL A 296 8.59 11.93 -3.19
C VAL A 296 7.51 12.30 -4.21
N ASN A 297 6.26 12.53 -3.77
CA ASN A 297 5.19 13.05 -4.64
C ASN A 297 5.60 14.36 -5.32
N ALA A 298 6.13 15.32 -4.55
CA ALA A 298 6.59 16.60 -5.07
C ALA A 298 7.77 16.44 -6.05
N TYR A 299 8.70 15.53 -5.77
CA TYR A 299 9.77 15.17 -6.71
C TYR A 299 9.23 14.64 -8.03
N MET A 300 8.33 13.66 -8.01
CA MET A 300 7.76 13.07 -9.22
C MET A 300 6.88 14.04 -10.01
N GLN A 301 6.25 15.02 -9.35
CA GLN A 301 5.48 16.07 -10.02
C GLN A 301 6.38 17.13 -10.67
N ASN A 302 7.53 17.44 -10.07
CA ASN A 302 8.44 18.49 -10.53
C ASN A 302 9.50 18.01 -11.52
N ASN A 303 9.60 16.70 -11.75
CA ASN A 303 10.63 16.09 -12.58
C ASN A 303 10.02 15.04 -13.50
N ASN A 304 10.46 14.99 -14.76
CA ASN A 304 10.02 13.97 -15.72
C ASN A 304 10.95 12.76 -15.63
N VAL A 305 10.69 11.89 -14.65
CA VAL A 305 11.51 10.70 -14.34
C VAL A 305 10.62 9.47 -14.20
N THR A 306 11.20 8.29 -14.47
CA THR A 306 10.47 7.02 -14.35
C THR A 306 10.46 6.50 -12.90
N LEU A 307 9.61 5.51 -12.62
CA LEU A 307 9.62 4.81 -11.33
C LEU A 307 10.97 4.12 -11.04
N HIS A 308 11.61 3.59 -12.09
CA HIS A 308 12.95 3.01 -11.99
C HIS A 308 13.98 4.06 -11.61
N ASP A 309 13.93 5.25 -12.23
CA ASP A 309 14.84 6.36 -11.86
C ASP A 309 14.62 6.77 -10.41
N LEU A 310 13.36 6.96 -9.99
CA LEU A 310 13.02 7.28 -8.59
C LEU A 310 13.67 6.32 -7.59
N PHE A 311 13.61 5.01 -7.84
CA PHE A 311 14.20 4.03 -6.94
C PHE A 311 15.73 4.15 -6.83
N ASN A 312 16.39 4.55 -7.91
CA ASN A 312 17.85 4.69 -7.98
C ASN A 312 18.39 6.08 -7.60
N THR A 313 17.54 7.12 -7.59
CA THR A 313 17.95 8.47 -7.17
C THR A 313 18.19 8.53 -5.66
N ASP A 314 19.23 9.23 -5.24
CA ASP A 314 19.54 9.40 -3.82
C ASP A 314 18.52 10.33 -3.10
N ALA A 315 18.43 10.19 -1.77
CA ALA A 315 17.43 10.91 -0.99
C ALA A 315 17.65 12.43 -0.96
N LYS A 316 18.91 12.87 -1.02
CA LYS A 316 19.28 14.28 -1.00
C LYS A 316 18.87 14.96 -2.31
N GLU A 317 19.15 14.34 -3.45
CA GLU A 317 18.75 14.80 -4.77
C GLU A 317 17.23 14.82 -4.89
N ILE A 318 16.54 13.77 -4.45
CA ILE A 318 15.07 13.76 -4.40
C ILE A 318 14.57 14.96 -3.59
N PHE A 319 15.12 15.19 -2.39
CA PHE A 319 14.71 16.29 -1.55
C PHE A 319 14.98 17.66 -2.20
N GLU A 320 16.17 17.91 -2.72
CA GLU A 320 16.54 19.18 -3.37
C GLU A 320 15.69 19.45 -4.62
N LYS A 321 15.48 18.44 -5.47
CA LYS A 321 14.71 18.56 -6.72
C LYS A 321 13.20 18.48 -6.50
N SER A 322 12.75 18.03 -5.33
CA SER A 322 11.32 18.05 -4.96
C SER A 322 10.78 19.46 -4.83
N LYS A 323 11.63 20.43 -4.44
CA LYS A 323 11.21 21.78 -4.04
C LYS A 323 10.09 21.77 -3.00
N TYR A 324 10.01 20.69 -2.22
CA TYR A 324 8.91 20.43 -1.31
C TYR A 324 8.81 21.55 -0.26
N LYS A 325 7.59 22.07 -0.12
CA LYS A 325 7.16 22.98 0.94
C LYS A 325 5.74 22.56 1.33
N PRO A 326 5.44 22.39 2.62
CA PRO A 326 4.08 22.13 3.10
C PRO A 326 3.07 23.13 2.53
N LYS A 327 1.84 22.66 2.32
CA LYS A 327 0.73 23.57 2.00
C LYS A 327 0.45 24.44 3.24
N LYS A 328 0.08 25.71 2.98
CA LYS A 328 -0.32 26.67 4.02
C LYS A 328 -1.75 26.43 4.47
#